data_AF-A0A150WR37-F1
#
_entry.id   AF-A0A150WR37-F1
#
_cell.length_a   1.000
_cell.length_b   1.000
_cell.length_c   1.000
_cell.angle_alpha   90.00
_cell.angle_beta   90.00
_cell.angle_gamma   90.00
#
_symmetry.space_group_name_H-M   'P 1'
#
loop_
_entity.id
_entity.type
_entity.pdbx_description
1 polymer ?
#
loop_
_entity_poly.entity_id
_entity_poly.type
_entity_poly.pdbx_seq_one_letter_code
_entity_poly.pdbx_strand_id
1 'polypeptide(L)' 'MTPEKLDFIFPFFVFSYGLMMVLVLETPALVRLGEQRLGEIYHNMAKHKSLGWICFFVGGLWSAQNVWYSSL' A
#
# COMPACT_ATOMS: atom_id res chain seq x y z
N MET A 1 5.02 0.20 -22.88
CA MET A 1 5.30 -1.00 -22.05
C MET A 1 4.63 -2.18 -22.70
N THR A 2 5.27 -3.34 -22.74
CA THR A 2 4.55 -4.59 -23.05
C THR A 2 3.67 -4.95 -21.85
N PRO A 3 2.53 -5.62 -22.04
CA PRO A 3 1.65 -6.06 -20.94
C PRO A 3 2.42 -6.84 -19.85
N GLU A 4 3.35 -7.70 -20.26
CA GLU A 4 4.19 -8.52 -19.37
C GLU A 4 5.02 -7.68 -18.39
N LYS A 5 5.62 -6.58 -18.86
CA LYS A 5 6.39 -5.68 -17.99
C LYS A 5 5.49 -4.93 -17.02
N LEU A 6 4.26 -4.63 -17.44
CA LEU A 6 3.28 -3.98 -16.58
C LEU A 6 2.83 -4.93 -15.46
N ASP A 7 2.53 -6.18 -15.79
CA ASP A 7 2.12 -7.20 -14.82
C ASP A 7 3.20 -7.52 -13.79
N PHE A 8 4.48 -7.44 -14.20
CA PHE A 8 5.58 -7.56 -13.25
C PHE A 8 5.64 -6.38 -12.27
N ILE A 9 5.54 -5.15 -12.77
CA ILE A 9 5.76 -3.92 -12.00
C ILE A 9 4.54 -3.52 -11.16
N PHE A 10 3.33 -3.75 -11.66
CA PHE A 10 2.07 -3.37 -11.04
C PHE A 10 1.93 -3.80 -9.56
N PRO A 11 2.19 -5.06 -9.17
CA PRO A 11 2.06 -5.47 -7.77
C PRO A 11 2.99 -4.69 -6.82
N PHE A 12 4.15 -4.22 -7.29
CA PHE A 12 5.05 -3.40 -6.46
C PHE A 12 4.44 -2.03 -6.17
N PHE A 13 3.72 -1.43 -7.13
CA PHE A 13 3.00 -0.19 -6.90
C PHE A 13 1.83 -0.39 -5.94
N VAL A 14 1.07 -1.47 -6.11
CA VAL A 14 -0.04 -1.84 -5.21
C VAL A 14 0.50 -2.06 -3.80
N PHE A 15 1.59 -2.82 -3.65
CA PHE A 15 2.25 -3.04 -2.37
C PHE A 15 2.71 -1.74 -1.73
N SER A 16 3.40 -0.88 -2.48
CA SER A 16 3.92 0.40 -1.98
C SER A 16 2.81 1.31 -1.50
N TYR A 17 1.70 1.39 -2.23
CA TYR A 17 0.51 2.13 -1.81
C TYR A 17 -0.05 1.58 -0.49
N GLY A 18 -0.23 0.26 -0.41
CA GLY A 18 -0.71 -0.39 0.81
C GLY A 18 0.22 -0.16 1.99
N LEU A 19 1.53 -0.29 1.79
CA LEU A 19 2.56 -0.04 2.80
C LEU A 19 2.49 1.38 3.35
N MET A 20 2.40 2.40 2.48
CA MET A 20 2.28 3.78 2.94
C MET A 20 0.98 4.00 3.73
N MET A 21 -0.14 3.47 3.23
CA MET A 21 -1.43 3.60 3.92
C MET A 21 -1.40 2.97 5.31
N VAL A 22 -0.86 1.75 5.43
CA VAL A 22 -0.71 1.06 6.71
C VAL A 22 0.24 1.84 7.64
N LEU A 23 1.40 2.27 7.15
CA LEU A 23 2.35 3.04 7.95
C LEU A 23 1.72 4.33 8.51
N VAL A 24 1.03 5.09 7.67
CA VAL A 24 0.44 6.37 8.08
C VAL A 24 -0.75 6.19 9.01
N LEU A 25 -1.61 5.19 8.77
CA LEU A 25 -2.86 5.00 9.51
C LEU A 25 -2.74 4.09 10.74
N GLU A 26 -1.66 3.33 10.88
CA GLU A 26 -1.43 2.45 12.05
C GLU A 26 -0.35 2.99 13.00
N THR A 27 0.53 3.90 12.55
CA THR A 27 1.57 4.45 13.43
C THR A 27 0.97 5.51 14.37
N PRO A 28 0.96 5.31 15.70
CA PRO A 28 0.25 6.20 16.62
C PRO A 28 0.71 7.66 16.56
N ALA A 29 2.00 7.90 16.31
CA ALA A 29 2.54 9.25 16.16
C ALA A 29 2.00 9.96 14.92
N LEU A 30 1.86 9.25 13.79
CA LEU A 30 1.35 9.80 12.53
C LEU A 30 -0.17 9.97 12.56
N VAL A 31 -0.88 9.05 13.21
CA VAL A 31 -2.33 9.16 13.47
C VAL A 31 -2.64 10.44 14.24
N ARG A 32 -1.95 10.67 15.37
CA ARG A 32 -2.13 11.89 16.18
C ARG A 32 -1.82 13.15 15.37
N LEU A 33 -0.75 13.12 14.57
CA LEU A 33 -0.37 14.25 13.72
C LEU A 33 -1.44 14.52 12.65
N GLY A 34 -1.98 13.48 12.01
CA GLY A 34 -3.03 13.56 11.01
C GLY A 34 -4.33 14.11 11.58
N GLU A 35 -4.76 13.62 12.74
CA GLU A 35 -5.94 14.13 13.43
C GLU A 35 -5.79 15.62 13.80
N GLN A 36 -4.63 16.02 14.33
CA GLN A 36 -4.38 17.40 14.76
C GLN A 36 -4.20 18.40 13.62
N ARG A 37 -3.54 17.99 12.52
CA ARG A 37 -3.13 18.91 11.45
C ARG A 37 -4.02 18.86 10.20
N LEU A 38 -4.65 17.72 9.93
CA LEU A 38 -5.37 17.47 8.68
C LEU A 38 -6.88 17.27 8.87
N GLY A 39 -7.34 16.95 10.09
CA GLY A 39 -8.76 16.88 10.44
C GLY A 39 -9.56 15.97 9.50
N GLU A 40 -10.48 16.56 8.74
CA GLU A 40 -11.34 15.84 7.79
C GLU A 40 -10.59 15.11 6.68
N ILE A 41 -9.45 15.65 6.21
CA ILE A 41 -8.64 15.03 5.16
C ILE A 41 -8.12 13.68 5.66
N TYR A 42 -7.61 13.65 6.90
CA TYR A 42 -7.16 12.43 7.54
C TYR A 42 -8.31 11.43 7.72
N HIS A 43 -9.50 11.89 8.13
CA HIS A 43 -10.67 11.03 8.29
C HIS A 43 -11.14 10.41 6.96
N ASN A 44 -11.06 11.16 5.86
CA ASN A 44 -11.35 10.62 4.53
C ASN A 44 -10.31 9.60 4.06
N MET A 45 -9.03 9.81 4.37
CA MET A 45 -7.98 8.83 4.12
C MET A 45 -8.17 7.56 4.97
N ALA A 46 -8.56 7.71 6.24
CA ALA A 46 -8.80 6.59 7.16
C ALA A 46 -9.93 5.66 6.69
N LYS A 47 -10.90 6.14 5.92
CA LYS A 47 -11.94 5.29 5.28
C LYS A 47 -11.34 4.25 4.32
N HIS A 48 -10.16 4.51 3.77
CA HIS A 48 -9.44 3.62 2.85
C HIS A 48 -8.47 2.68 3.58
N LYS A 49 -8.52 2.61 4.92
CA LYS A 49 -7.65 1.76 5.73
C LYS A 49 -7.74 0.27 5.34
N SER A 50 -8.95 -0.24 5.14
CA SER A 50 -9.17 -1.63 4.70
C SER A 50 -8.54 -1.90 3.33
N LEU A 51 -8.70 -0.97 2.39
CA LEU A 51 -8.08 -1.04 1.07
C LEU A 51 -6.54 -1.03 1.18
N GLY A 52 -5.98 -0.17 2.05
CA GLY A 52 -4.54 -0.13 2.32
C GLY A 52 -3.99 -1.49 2.79
N TRP A 53 -4.67 -2.15 3.73
CA TRP A 53 -4.31 -3.49 4.17
C TRP A 53 -4.41 -4.55 3.07
N ILE A 54 -5.47 -4.50 2.25
CA ILE A 54 -5.61 -5.40 1.10
C ILE A 54 -4.45 -5.19 0.11
N CYS A 55 -4.16 -3.94 -0.26
CA CYS A 55 -3.05 -3.61 -1.15
C CYS A 55 -1.69 -4.04 -0.57
N PHE A 56 -1.50 -3.92 0.74
CA PHE A 56 -0.28 -4.35 1.43
C PHE A 56 -0.07 -5.87 1.33
N PHE A 57 -1.09 -6.67 1.68
CA PHE A 57 -0.94 -8.12 1.63
C PHE A 57 -0.98 -8.69 0.21
N VAL A 58 -1.96 -8.28 -0.60
CA VAL A 58 -2.10 -8.79 -1.97
C VAL A 58 -0.94 -8.34 -2.83
N GLY A 59 -0.59 -7.05 -2.78
CA GLY A 59 0.57 -6.52 -3.50
C GLY A 59 1.88 -7.16 -3.01
N GLY A 60 2.06 -7.32 -1.70
CA GLY A 60 3.27 -7.91 -1.13
C GLY A 60 3.46 -9.37 -1.50
N LEU A 61 2.41 -10.19 -1.37
CA LEU A 61 2.44 -11.61 -1.76
C LEU A 61 2.65 -11.77 -3.26
N TRP A 62 1.98 -10.97 -4.08
CA TRP A 62 2.12 -11.02 -5.54
C TRP A 62 3.53 -10.54 -5.98
N SER A 63 4.03 -9.44 -5.42
CA SER A 63 5.41 -9.00 -5.67
C SER A 63 6.42 -10.07 -5.28
N ALA A 64 6.27 -10.70 -4.11
CA ALA A 64 7.15 -11.78 -3.67
C ALA A 64 7.10 -12.97 -4.63
N GLN A 65 5.91 -13.36 -5.08
CA GLN A 65 5.72 -14.42 -6.07
C GLN A 65 6.40 -14.09 -7.41
N ASN A 66 6.24 -12.87 -7.91
CA ASN A 66 6.87 -12.42 -9.16
C ASN A 66 8.40 -12.44 -9.08
N VAL A 67 8.97 -11.98 -7.97
CA VAL A 67 10.43 -12.03 -7.74
C VAL A 67 10.89 -13.48 -7.71
N TRP A 68 10.18 -14.35 -6.99
CA TRP A 68 10.51 -15.77 -6.89
C TRP A 68 10.52 -16.48 -8.24
N TYR A 69 9.48 -16.32 -9.06
CA TYR A 69 9.43 -16.92 -10.40
C TYR A 69 10.43 -16.34 -11.37
N SER A 70 10.84 -15.07 -11.20
CA SER A 70 11.86 -14.46 -12.06
C SER A 70 13.29 -14.87 -11.65
N SER A 71 13.47 -15.47 -10.47
CA SER A 71 14.76 -15.96 -9.97
C SER A 71 15.03 -17.44 -10.26
N LEU A 72 14.04 -18.14 -10.81
CA LEU A 72 14.08 -19.55 -11.25
C LEU A 72 14.38 -19.64 -12.75
#